data_AF-Q0CPD2-F1
#
_entry.id   AF-Q0CPD2-F1
#
_cell.length_a   1.000
_cell.length_b   1.000
_cell.length_c   1.000
_cell.angle_alpha   90.00
_cell.angle_beta   90.00
_cell.angle_gamma   90.00
#
_symmetry.space_group_name_H-M   'P 1'
#
loop_
_entity.id
_entity.type
_entity.pdbx_description
1 polymer ?
#
loop_
_entity_poly.entity_id
_entity_poly.type
_entity_poly.pdbx_seq_one_letter_code
_entity_poly.pdbx_strand_id
1 'polypeptide(L)'
;MQVLLLGGHGKVALHLTPLLLNRAWNVTSVIRNPDHEREILALGAGRKGKLNVLLSSLDDVKTDADAKKIIDAVSPDYVVWSAGIPLPFSS
;
A
#
# COMPACT_ATOMS: atom_id res chain seq x y z
N MET A 1 9.74 -11.60 3.17
CA MET A 1 9.83 -10.47 2.22
C MET A 1 8.99 -9.33 2.76
N GLN A 2 9.46 -8.10 2.63
CA GLN A 2 8.78 -6.85 2.95
C GLN A 2 8.31 -6.19 1.65
N VAL A 3 7.02 -5.92 1.53
CA VAL A 3 6.42 -5.27 0.36
C VAL A 3 5.86 -3.92 0.75
N LEU A 4 6.28 -2.87 0.05
CA LEU A 4 5.66 -1.56 0.10
C LEU A 4 4.62 -1.46 -1.03
N LEU A 5 3.35 -1.37 -0.68
CA LEU A 5 2.24 -1.32 -1.64
C LEU A 5 1.67 0.10 -1.70
N LEU A 6 1.98 0.82 -2.78
CA LEU A 6 1.54 2.19 -3.00
C LEU A 6 0.15 2.20 -3.63
N GLY A 7 -0.81 2.89 -3.00
CA GLY A 7 -2.22 2.89 -3.43
C GLY A 7 -3.03 1.75 -2.82
N GLY A 8 -2.91 1.58 -1.50
CA GLY A 8 -3.36 0.42 -0.74
C GLY A 8 -4.84 0.04 -0.79
N HIS A 9 -5.72 0.98 -1.17
CA HIS A 9 -7.17 0.75 -1.32
C HIS A 9 -7.60 0.56 -2.79
N GLY A 10 -6.67 0.62 -3.73
CA GLY A 10 -6.96 0.32 -5.13
C GLY A 10 -7.39 -1.13 -5.31
N LYS A 11 -8.27 -1.40 -6.30
CA LYS A 11 -8.79 -2.76 -6.57
C LYS A 11 -7.68 -3.81 -6.69
N VAL A 12 -6.60 -3.50 -7.39
CA VAL A 12 -5.46 -4.42 -7.54
C VAL A 12 -4.76 -4.65 -6.20
N ALA A 13 -4.53 -3.60 -5.41
CA ALA A 13 -3.91 -3.69 -4.08
C ALA A 13 -4.73 -4.55 -3.10
N LEU A 14 -6.05 -4.39 -3.09
CA LEU A 14 -6.98 -5.17 -2.25
C LEU A 14 -6.93 -6.67 -2.59
N HIS A 15 -6.79 -7.03 -3.87
CA HIS A 15 -6.65 -8.43 -4.28
C HIS A 15 -5.24 -8.99 -4.07
N LEU A 16 -4.20 -8.18 -4.28
CA LEU A 16 -2.81 -8.61 -4.14
C LEU A 16 -2.43 -8.88 -2.68
N THR A 17 -2.88 -8.03 -1.77
CA THR A 17 -2.57 -8.11 -0.33
C THR A 17 -2.77 -9.51 0.26
N PRO A 18 -3.95 -10.15 0.20
CA PRO A 18 -4.15 -11.49 0.77
C PRO A 18 -3.28 -12.57 0.09
N LEU A 19 -2.94 -12.43 -1.19
CA LEU A 19 -2.07 -13.37 -1.90
C LEU A 19 -0.63 -13.33 -1.35
N LEU A 20 -0.11 -12.12 -1.10
CA LEU A 20 1.21 -11.93 -0.52
C LEU A 20 1.26 -12.42 0.93
N LEU A 21 0.24 -12.07 1.74
CA LEU A 21 0.17 -12.49 3.14
C LEU A 21 0.04 -14.01 3.29
N ASN A 22 -0.65 -14.70 2.37
CA ASN A 22 -0.73 -16.17 2.35
C ASN A 22 0.63 -16.84 2.07
N ARG A 23 1.55 -16.14 1.42
CA ARG A 23 2.94 -16.57 1.21
C ARG A 23 3.86 -16.23 2.39
N ALA A 24 3.30 -15.78 3.52
CA ALA A 24 4.04 -15.29 4.68
C ALA A 24 4.92 -14.05 4.38
N TRP A 25 4.56 -13.26 3.37
CA TRP A 25 5.20 -11.98 3.11
C TRP A 25 4.51 -10.89 3.91
N ASN A 26 5.27 -9.89 4.35
CA ASN A 26 4.73 -8.75 5.08
C ASN A 26 4.43 -7.62 4.08
N VAL A 27 3.32 -6.93 4.29
CA VAL A 27 2.86 -5.85 3.42
C VAL A 27 2.66 -4.60 4.27
N THR A 28 3.24 -3.48 3.85
CA THR A 28 2.86 -2.15 4.32
C THR A 28 2.09 -1.45 3.20
N SER A 29 0.82 -1.19 3.45
CA SER A 29 -0.12 -0.61 2.51
C SER A 29 -0.19 0.91 2.69
N VAL A 30 0.22 1.67 1.67
CA VAL A 30 0.22 3.14 1.72
C VAL A 30 -1.12 3.68 1.24
N ILE A 31 -1.80 4.43 2.09
CA ILE A 31 -3.09 5.06 1.80
C ILE A 31 -3.06 6.55 2.09
N ARG A 32 -3.88 7.31 1.36
CA ARG A 32 -4.09 8.75 1.62
C ARG A 32 -5.32 9.05 2.48
N ASN A 33 -6.31 8.16 2.48
CA ASN A 33 -7.56 8.35 3.21
C ASN A 33 -7.57 7.45 4.46
N PRO A 34 -7.59 8.00 5.69
CA PRO A 34 -7.59 7.19 6.92
C PRO A 34 -8.82 6.28 7.04
N ASP A 35 -9.96 6.63 6.41
CA ASP A 35 -11.18 5.81 6.47
C ASP A 35 -11.00 4.41 5.88
N HIS A 36 -9.99 4.21 5.02
CA HIS A 36 -9.70 2.92 4.39
C HIS A 36 -8.92 1.96 5.31
N GLU A 37 -8.34 2.45 6.42
CA GLU A 37 -7.43 1.67 7.25
C GLU A 37 -8.08 0.39 7.81
N ARG A 38 -9.28 0.51 8.36
CA ARG A 38 -10.00 -0.62 8.96
C ARG A 38 -10.25 -1.75 7.96
N GLU A 39 -10.68 -1.40 6.76
CA GLU A 39 -10.96 -2.37 5.69
C GLU A 39 -9.67 -3.08 5.25
N ILE A 40 -8.58 -2.33 5.09
CA ILE A 40 -7.29 -2.90 4.71
C ILE A 40 -6.78 -3.85 5.78
N LEU A 41 -6.75 -3.43 7.05
CA LEU A 41 -6.27 -4.29 8.15
C LEU A 41 -7.07 -5.59 8.27
N ALA A 42 -8.36 -5.58 7.93
CA ALA A 42 -9.19 -6.78 7.92
C ALA A 42 -8.69 -7.85 6.91
N LEU A 43 -8.00 -7.45 5.83
CA LEU A 43 -7.40 -8.39 4.87
C LEU A 43 -6.29 -9.26 5.48
N GLY A 44 -5.71 -8.80 6.60
CA GLY A 44 -4.67 -9.52 7.33
C GLY A 44 -5.17 -10.63 8.25
N ALA A 45 -6.46 -10.66 8.59
CA ALA A 45 -7.00 -11.62 9.54
C ALA A 45 -6.80 -13.07 9.07
N GLY A 46 -6.21 -13.91 9.92
CA GLY A 46 -5.98 -15.34 9.64
C GLY A 46 -4.91 -15.63 8.57
N ARG A 47 -4.10 -14.64 8.19
CA ARG A 47 -3.02 -14.81 7.20
C ARG A 47 -1.66 -15.02 7.88
N LYS A 48 -0.71 -15.58 7.11
CA LYS A 48 0.63 -15.94 7.62
C LYS A 48 1.55 -14.72 7.76
N GLY A 49 1.42 -13.75 6.87
CA GLY A 49 2.19 -12.51 6.86
C GLY A 49 1.56 -11.41 7.71
N LYS A 50 2.35 -10.38 8.02
CA LYS A 50 1.89 -9.18 8.73
C LYS A 50 1.42 -8.11 7.76
N LEU A 51 0.32 -7.43 8.10
CA LEU A 51 -0.20 -6.29 7.34
C LEU A 51 -0.13 -5.03 8.21
N ASN A 52 0.50 -3.99 7.67
CA ASN A 52 0.54 -2.65 8.25
C ASN A 52 -0.08 -1.65 7.28
N VAL A 53 -0.51 -0.51 7.81
CA VAL A 53 -0.97 0.64 7.04
C VAL A 53 -0.05 1.83 7.30
N LEU A 54 0.33 2.54 6.24
CA LEU A 54 1.06 3.79 6.32
C LEU A 54 0.18 4.90 5.73
N LEU A 55 -0.29 5.82 6.58
CA LEU A 55 -1.04 6.98 6.15
C LEU A 55 -0.08 8.02 5.55
N SER A 56 -0.06 8.12 4.23
CA SER A 56 0.78 9.06 3.47
C SER A 56 0.18 9.30 2.10
N SER A 57 0.14 10.56 1.67
CA SER A 57 -0.33 10.93 0.33
C SER A 57 0.84 10.95 -0.65
N LEU A 58 0.70 10.23 -1.77
CA LEU A 58 1.68 10.28 -2.85
C LEU A 58 1.67 11.63 -3.59
N ASP A 59 0.58 12.40 -3.47
CA ASP A 59 0.48 13.74 -4.03
C ASP A 59 1.46 14.71 -3.33
N ASP A 60 1.91 14.39 -2.11
CA ASP A 60 2.87 15.18 -1.34
C ASP A 60 4.34 14.86 -1.69
N VAL A 61 4.58 13.81 -2.49
CA VAL A 61 5.93 13.42 -2.92
C VAL A 61 6.35 14.31 -4.08
N LYS A 62 7.24 15.29 -3.82
CA LYS A 62 7.74 16.25 -4.84
C LYS A 62 9.22 16.09 -5.15
N THR A 63 9.96 15.43 -4.25
CA THR A 63 11.40 15.24 -4.36
C THR A 63 11.80 13.79 -4.14
N ASP A 64 13.02 13.42 -4.52
CA ASP A 64 13.60 12.12 -4.18
C ASP A 64 13.70 11.91 -2.65
N ALA A 65 13.94 12.99 -1.89
CA ALA A 65 13.99 12.95 -0.43
C ALA A 65 12.63 12.60 0.18
N ASP A 66 11.52 13.05 -0.41
CA ASP A 66 10.18 12.71 0.04
C ASP A 66 9.86 11.23 -0.24
N ALA A 67 10.21 10.76 -1.44
CA ALA A 67 10.08 9.34 -1.78
C ALA A 67 10.93 8.46 -0.83
N LYS A 68 12.15 8.91 -0.52
CA LYS A 68 13.06 8.21 0.39
C LYS A 68 12.48 8.04 1.79
N LYS A 69 11.78 9.05 2.35
CA LYS A 69 11.11 8.92 3.66
C LYS A 69 10.12 7.75 3.69
N ILE A 70 9.33 7.58 2.63
CA ILE A 70 8.34 6.49 2.54
C ILE A 70 9.04 5.12 2.43
N ILE A 71 10.08 5.03 1.60
CA ILE A 71 10.85 3.80 1.42
C ILE A 71 11.56 3.41 2.72
N ASP A 72 12.24 4.35 3.37
CA ASP A 72 13.03 4.11 4.58
C ASP A 72 12.14 3.69 5.77
N ALA A 73 10.89 4.20 5.84
CA ALA A 73 9.92 3.82 6.88
C ALA A 73 9.58 2.31 6.88
N VAL A 74 9.78 1.62 5.75
CA VAL A 74 9.44 0.20 5.59
C VAL A 74 10.67 -0.66 5.29
N SER A 75 11.70 -0.09 4.65
CA SER A 75 12.86 -0.83 4.13
C SER A 75 12.44 -2.05 3.30
N PRO A 76 11.66 -1.86 2.22
CA PRO A 76 11.04 -2.96 1.49
C PRO A 76 12.03 -3.73 0.59
N ASP A 77 11.78 -5.03 0.41
CA ASP A 77 12.43 -5.85 -0.62
C ASP A 77 11.79 -5.58 -2.00
N TYR A 78 10.49 -5.27 -2.02
CA TYR A 78 9.72 -5.00 -3.23
C TYR A 78 8.83 -3.76 -3.07
N VAL A 79 8.76 -2.95 -4.12
CA VAL A 79 7.79 -1.85 -4.23
C VAL A 79 6.77 -2.20 -5.30
N VAL A 80 5.48 -2.12 -4.96
CA VAL A 80 4.38 -2.30 -5.90
C VAL A 80 3.65 -0.97 -6.04
N TRP A 81 3.64 -0.43 -7.25
CA TRP A 81 2.88 0.77 -7.59
C TRP A 81 1.51 0.39 -8.13
N SER A 82 0.47 0.53 -7.31
CA SER A 82 -0.94 0.30 -7.67
C SER A 82 -1.79 1.58 -7.57
N ALA A 83 -1.16 2.72 -7.35
CA ALA A 83 -1.82 4.01 -7.31
C ALA A 83 -2.12 4.50 -8.73
N GLY A 84 -3.29 5.09 -8.91
CA GLY A 84 -3.72 5.72 -10.16
C GLY A 84 -4.86 6.69 -9.90
N ILE A 85 -5.04 7.64 -10.80
CA ILE A 85 -6.15 8.58 -10.78
C ILE A 85 -7.07 8.21 -11.95
N PRO A 86 -8.37 7.98 -11.74
CA PRO A 86 -9.32 7.87 -12.84
C PRO A 86 -9.28 9.17 -13.64
N LEU A 87 -8.99 9.08 -14.94
CA LEU A 87 -9.11 10.26 -15.80
C LEU A 87 -10.56 10.76 -15.75
N PRO A 88 -10.79 12.08 -15.74
CA PRO A 88 -12.15 12.58 -15.87
C PRO A 88 -12.74 12.02 -17.17
N PHE A 89 -13.87 11.32 -17.06
CA PHE A 89 -14.62 10.95 -18.24
C PHE A 89 -15.05 12.24 -18.94
N SER A 90 -14.48 12.52 -20.11
CA SER A 90 -15.06 13.47 -21.04
C SER A 90 -16.37 12.86 -21.55
N SER A 91 -17.49 13.28 -20.96
CA SER A 91 -18.82 13.13 -21.54
C SER A 91 -18.97 13.99 -22.79
#